data_AF-A0A7C4BZI5-F1
#
_entry.id   AF-A0A7C4BZI5-F1
#
_cell.length_a   1.000
_cell.length_b   1.000
_cell.length_c   1.000
_cell.angle_alpha   90.00
_cell.angle_beta   90.00
_cell.angle_gamma   90.00
#
_symmetry.space_group_name_H-M   'P 1'
#
loop_
_entity.id
_entity.type
_entity.pdbx_description
1 polymer ?
#
loop_
_entity_poly.entity_id
_entity_poly.type
_entity_poly.pdbx_seq_one_letter_code
_entity_poly.pdbx_strand_id
1 'polypeptide(L)'
;MGRLRAQYSARRRDRQRGPRPDEKHLDHREGPLAVALRHVQYDQHPKLRYARRAREFGRFPQSVEHGRRAAPDSSECADHFLKGKAGSPGCVPGSGSVRKRTSAVRRPQRMNILTLSTTFPNPQEPVLGVFVYSRMQHVATRAGVRVVAPVPLVDYSRAGGRLFCAGAPFRRCVGRLEVYHPRWFYPPKGGALNAVFLFARCWPLLRRLDREARIDVVDAHFGHPEGVAAALLAVALDRPFVVTLRGNETMHASYPFRRKALGWALRRAAGVITVSSALRDFALSMGVAPERARVIPNGVDTSVFYPRPRSRPAGAAKVILSAGYLIERKGHHHVIRAAARLRARGVSCELWIAGGPGREGQFEERLRSLTAELKMEDAVRFLGAVPPARLAELMSQADVFCLASSREGWPNVVNEALACGTPVVATRIGGVPELLPSPEYGMIVEPGDPQGLEAALETSLSREWDRAEIARWGQSRSWDQVAREAADFLEQAIKRR
;
A
#
# COMPACT_ATOMS: atom_id res chain seq x y z
N MET A 1 -41.58 -43.01 -33.73
CA MET A 1 -42.87 -43.57 -33.22
C MET A 1 -42.71 -43.79 -31.72
N GLY A 2 -43.61 -43.46 -30.81
CA GLY A 2 -44.80 -42.60 -30.89
C GLY A 2 -45.73 -42.82 -29.69
N ARG A 3 -46.32 -41.73 -29.13
CA ARG A 3 -47.64 -41.66 -28.42
C ARG A 3 -47.83 -42.60 -27.20
N LEU A 4 -48.13 -42.15 -25.97
CA LEU A 4 -49.24 -41.34 -25.43
C LEU A 4 -48.89 -41.00 -23.94
N ARG A 5 -49.55 -40.13 -23.18
CA ARG A 5 -50.96 -39.68 -23.13
C ARG A 5 -51.06 -38.32 -22.42
N ALA A 6 -52.05 -37.49 -22.76
CA ALA A 6 -52.36 -36.24 -22.05
C ALA A 6 -53.88 -36.05 -21.95
N GLN A 7 -54.41 -35.67 -20.78
CA GLN A 7 -55.79 -35.19 -20.52
C GLN A 7 -55.82 -34.42 -19.17
N TYR A 8 -56.66 -33.41 -18.86
CA TYR A 8 -57.64 -32.61 -19.64
C TYR A 8 -57.97 -31.30 -18.85
N SER A 9 -58.29 -30.19 -19.55
CA SER A 9 -59.26 -29.08 -19.26
C SER A 9 -59.53 -28.58 -17.80
N ALA A 10 -59.89 -27.32 -17.47
CA ALA A 10 -60.42 -26.15 -18.20
C ALA A 10 -60.16 -24.85 -17.33
N ARG A 11 -60.78 -23.65 -17.46
CA ARG A 11 -61.83 -23.04 -18.31
C ARG A 11 -61.59 -21.50 -18.42
N ARG A 12 -62.63 -20.66 -18.54
CA ARG A 12 -62.61 -19.17 -18.53
C ARG A 12 -63.87 -18.60 -17.86
N ARG A 13 -63.81 -17.35 -17.34
CA ARG A 13 -64.68 -16.16 -17.58
C ARG A 13 -64.44 -15.15 -16.43
N ASP A 14 -64.13 -13.85 -16.58
CA ASP A 14 -64.56 -12.76 -17.50
C ASP A 14 -65.81 -12.00 -17.02
N ARG A 15 -65.62 -10.73 -16.57
CA ARG A 15 -66.47 -9.53 -16.77
C ARG A 15 -66.10 -8.36 -15.84
N GLN A 16 -65.81 -7.18 -16.40
CA GLN A 16 -66.65 -5.95 -16.36
C GLN A 16 -65.98 -4.80 -17.13
N ARG A 17 -66.74 -3.77 -17.54
CA ARG A 17 -66.34 -2.72 -18.52
C ARG A 17 -66.64 -1.29 -18.04
N GLY A 18 -65.76 -0.36 -18.44
CA GLY A 18 -66.09 1.04 -18.82
C GLY A 18 -65.84 2.12 -17.75
N PRO A 19 -65.79 3.42 -18.13
CA PRO A 19 -65.68 4.03 -19.48
C PRO A 19 -64.41 4.95 -19.64
N ARG A 20 -64.26 5.64 -20.78
CA ARG A 20 -63.29 6.75 -21.00
C ARG A 20 -64.04 8.11 -20.99
N PRO A 21 -63.37 9.28 -20.80
CA PRO A 21 -62.77 9.98 -21.96
C PRO A 21 -61.44 10.77 -21.70
N ASP A 22 -60.75 11.02 -22.82
CA ASP A 22 -60.01 12.23 -23.25
C ASP A 22 -58.70 12.81 -22.65
N GLU A 23 -57.82 13.08 -23.64
CA GLU A 23 -56.77 14.11 -23.83
C GLU A 23 -55.49 14.26 -22.97
N LYS A 24 -54.37 14.23 -23.71
CA LYS A 24 -53.16 15.07 -23.62
C LYS A 24 -52.41 15.16 -22.27
N HIS A 25 -51.29 14.43 -22.18
CA HIS A 25 -49.97 15.07 -22.27
C HIS A 25 -48.86 14.04 -22.59
N LEU A 26 -47.83 14.49 -23.33
CA LEU A 26 -46.59 13.73 -23.49
C LEU A 26 -45.74 13.85 -22.21
N ASP A 27 -45.13 12.75 -21.77
CA ASP A 27 -43.69 12.76 -21.49
C ASP A 27 -43.07 11.35 -21.61
N HIS A 28 -41.75 11.30 -21.77
CA HIS A 28 -40.97 10.13 -22.15
C HIS A 28 -40.69 9.15 -21.00
N ARG A 29 -40.53 7.87 -21.39
CA ARG A 29 -39.97 6.83 -20.53
C ARG A 29 -38.47 7.10 -20.31
N GLU A 30 -38.03 7.24 -19.07
CA GLU A 30 -36.65 6.95 -18.68
C GLU A 30 -36.58 5.64 -17.86
N GLY A 31 -35.59 4.81 -18.19
CA GLY A 31 -35.34 3.52 -17.53
C GLY A 31 -34.41 3.59 -16.32
N PRO A 32 -34.05 2.45 -15.70
CA PRO A 32 -33.42 2.40 -14.38
C PRO A 32 -31.98 2.92 -14.24
N LEU A 33 -31.43 3.68 -15.22
CA LEU A 33 -30.08 4.26 -15.13
C LEU A 33 -30.03 5.64 -14.44
N ALA A 34 -31.17 6.32 -14.27
CA ALA A 34 -31.22 7.71 -13.79
C ALA A 34 -30.95 7.90 -12.27
N VAL A 35 -30.83 6.82 -11.49
CA VAL A 35 -30.63 6.85 -10.03
C VAL A 35 -29.14 6.81 -9.63
N ALA A 36 -28.23 6.48 -10.55
CA ALA A 36 -26.80 6.26 -10.25
C ALA A 36 -25.88 7.48 -10.47
N LEU A 37 -26.40 8.67 -10.83
CA LEU A 37 -25.59 9.86 -11.19
C LEU A 37 -25.89 11.13 -10.38
N ARG A 38 -26.71 11.07 -9.33
CA ARG A 38 -26.94 12.21 -8.43
C ARG A 38 -26.15 12.10 -7.12
N HIS A 39 -24.82 12.05 -7.18
CA HIS A 39 -23.92 12.40 -6.06
C HIS A 39 -22.45 12.59 -6.52
N VAL A 40 -22.22 13.39 -7.56
CA VAL A 40 -20.87 13.88 -7.92
C VAL A 40 -20.89 15.39 -8.17
N GLN A 41 -21.11 16.15 -7.11
CA GLN A 41 -20.71 17.55 -7.02
C GLN A 41 -20.08 17.77 -5.63
N TYR A 42 -18.75 17.83 -5.60
CA TYR A 42 -18.05 18.59 -4.57
C TYR A 42 -17.00 19.45 -5.25
N ASP A 43 -17.15 20.75 -5.06
CA ASP A 43 -16.45 21.81 -5.77
C ASP A 43 -14.98 21.89 -5.36
N GLN A 44 -14.13 22.44 -6.23
CA GLN A 44 -12.73 22.69 -5.93
C GLN A 44 -12.52 24.11 -5.41
N HIS A 45 -11.53 24.27 -4.52
CA HIS A 45 -11.14 25.49 -3.79
C HIS A 45 -11.89 25.76 -2.48
N PRO A 46 -11.13 26.02 -1.40
CA PRO A 46 -10.80 27.42 -1.10
C PRO A 46 -9.32 27.64 -0.74
N LYS A 47 -8.59 28.36 -1.61
CA LYS A 47 -7.29 28.97 -1.27
C LYS A 47 -7.24 30.50 -1.50
N LEU A 48 -8.40 31.13 -1.73
CA LEU A 48 -8.52 32.55 -2.08
C LEU A 48 -9.66 33.27 -1.32
N ARG A 49 -9.78 33.08 0.00
CA ARG A 49 -10.64 33.92 0.87
C ARG A 49 -10.09 34.29 2.26
N TYR A 50 -8.81 34.01 2.56
CA TYR A 50 -8.19 34.36 3.86
C TYR A 50 -6.98 35.31 3.74
N ALA A 51 -7.02 36.22 2.76
CA ALA A 51 -6.03 37.29 2.58
C ALA A 51 -6.64 38.70 2.74
N ARG A 52 -7.52 38.90 3.74
CA ARG A 52 -8.09 40.23 4.08
C ARG A 52 -8.77 40.29 5.47
N ARG A 53 -8.10 39.82 6.53
CA ARG A 53 -8.40 40.15 7.96
C ARG A 53 -7.30 39.66 8.91
N ALA A 54 -6.12 40.25 8.76
CA ALA A 54 -4.96 40.07 9.65
C ALA A 54 -4.13 41.37 9.72
N ARG A 55 -4.83 42.50 9.80
CA ARG A 55 -4.28 43.84 10.05
C ARG A 55 -5.26 44.55 10.98
N GLU A 56 -5.13 44.25 12.26
CA GLU A 56 -5.72 44.94 13.42
C GLU A 56 -5.58 43.98 14.61
N PHE A 57 -4.47 44.13 15.34
CA PHE A 57 -4.35 44.20 16.81
C PHE A 57 -2.86 44.12 17.16
N GLY A 58 -2.42 44.98 18.07
CA GLY A 58 -1.02 45.40 18.16
C GLY A 58 -0.24 44.84 19.35
N ARG A 59 1.08 44.72 19.12
CA ARG A 59 2.20 45.18 19.96
C ARG A 59 2.25 44.83 21.48
N PHE A 60 3.31 44.06 21.80
CA PHE A 60 4.17 44.09 23.02
C PHE A 60 3.62 43.51 24.35
N PRO A 61 4.49 43.14 25.33
CA PRO A 61 5.95 43.31 25.42
C PRO A 61 6.82 42.03 25.60
N GLN A 62 8.14 42.24 25.73
CA GLN A 62 9.22 41.23 25.90
C GLN A 62 9.55 40.93 27.37
N SER A 63 10.57 40.06 27.58
CA SER A 63 11.13 39.55 28.87
C SER A 63 10.22 38.53 29.56
N VAL A 64 10.70 37.43 30.16
CA VAL A 64 11.89 37.28 31.03
C VAL A 64 12.90 36.23 30.52
N GLU A 65 14.14 36.37 30.97
CA GLU A 65 15.33 35.59 30.59
C GLU A 65 15.75 34.60 31.70
N HIS A 66 16.70 33.71 31.39
CA HIS A 66 17.44 32.78 32.27
C HIS A 66 16.82 31.40 32.60
N GLY A 67 17.57 30.35 32.20
CA GLY A 67 17.24 28.95 32.44
C GLY A 67 18.13 27.95 31.68
N ARG A 68 19.41 28.28 31.43
CA ARG A 68 20.33 27.38 30.69
C ARG A 68 20.61 26.10 31.48
N ARG A 69 20.13 24.96 30.99
CA ARG A 69 20.79 23.65 31.18
C ARG A 69 20.88 22.95 29.83
N ALA A 70 22.07 22.50 29.48
CA ALA A 70 22.34 21.87 28.19
C ALA A 70 21.67 20.49 28.11
N ALA A 71 20.99 20.22 26.99
CA ALA A 71 20.62 18.87 26.60
C ALA A 71 21.74 18.28 25.71
N PRO A 72 22.11 17.00 25.87
CA PRO A 72 23.13 16.37 25.03
C PRO A 72 22.65 16.18 23.57
N ASP A 73 23.62 16.14 22.68
CA ASP A 73 23.49 16.13 21.23
C ASP A 73 22.66 14.94 20.70
N SER A 74 21.69 15.20 19.82
CA SER A 74 20.71 14.21 19.33
C SER A 74 21.06 13.62 17.96
N SER A 75 22.36 13.44 17.69
CA SER A 75 22.89 13.08 16.35
C SER A 75 23.26 11.60 16.11
N GLU A 76 23.20 10.71 17.12
CA GLU A 76 23.73 9.32 17.00
C GLU A 76 22.73 8.17 16.71
N CYS A 77 21.41 8.40 16.65
CA CYS A 77 20.42 7.30 16.59
C CYS A 77 19.86 6.92 15.20
N ALA A 78 20.42 7.41 14.09
CA ALA A 78 19.92 7.10 12.74
C ALA A 78 20.45 5.77 12.14
N ASP A 79 21.48 5.17 12.75
CA ASP A 79 22.36 4.22 12.04
C ASP A 79 22.07 2.72 12.30
N HIS A 80 21.12 2.42 13.20
CA HIS A 80 20.93 1.05 13.71
C HIS A 80 20.11 0.10 12.82
N PHE A 81 19.41 0.59 11.78
CA PHE A 81 18.54 -0.25 10.95
C PHE A 81 19.26 -0.99 9.79
N LEU A 82 20.59 -0.83 9.65
CA LEU A 82 21.35 -1.35 8.49
C LEU A 82 22.65 -2.11 8.83
N LYS A 83 23.05 -2.22 10.10
CA LYS A 83 24.31 -2.87 10.51
C LYS A 83 24.10 -4.27 11.13
N GLY A 84 23.73 -5.23 10.28
CA GLY A 84 23.93 -6.65 10.59
C GLY A 84 25.41 -7.03 10.43
N LYS A 85 26.05 -7.51 11.49
CA LYS A 85 27.49 -7.86 11.50
C LYS A 85 27.80 -8.94 10.45
N ALA A 86 28.71 -8.64 9.53
CA ALA A 86 29.40 -9.62 8.70
C ALA A 86 30.91 -9.44 8.92
N GLY A 87 31.58 -10.47 9.43
CA GLY A 87 33.02 -10.43 9.70
C GLY A 87 33.84 -10.35 8.41
N SER A 88 34.86 -9.49 8.41
CA SER A 88 35.80 -9.34 7.29
C SER A 88 36.90 -10.40 7.37
N PRO A 89 37.14 -11.22 6.34
CA PRO A 89 38.41 -11.91 6.17
C PRO A 89 39.42 -10.93 5.54
N GLY A 90 40.56 -10.72 6.19
CA GLY A 90 41.61 -9.85 5.67
C GLY A 90 42.34 -10.45 4.46
N CYS A 91 42.81 -9.61 3.56
CA CYS A 91 43.72 -10.02 2.49
C CYS A 91 45.14 -10.16 3.03
N VAL A 92 45.79 -11.30 2.75
CA VAL A 92 47.24 -11.49 2.89
C VAL A 92 47.77 -11.98 1.53
N PRO A 93 48.82 -11.39 0.96
CA PRO A 93 49.36 -11.81 -0.33
C PRO A 93 50.25 -13.06 -0.17
N GLY A 94 49.81 -14.18 -0.74
CA GLY A 94 50.58 -15.44 -0.81
C GLY A 94 51.12 -15.70 -2.21
N SER A 95 52.37 -16.14 -2.31
CA SER A 95 53.09 -16.44 -3.55
C SER A 95 52.48 -17.63 -4.32
N GLY A 96 52.72 -17.66 -5.63
CA GLY A 96 51.98 -18.54 -6.56
C GLY A 96 52.45 -20.00 -6.61
N SER A 97 51.55 -20.88 -7.06
CA SER A 97 51.92 -22.15 -7.69
C SER A 97 50.90 -22.60 -8.75
N VAL A 98 51.46 -23.16 -9.83
CA VAL A 98 50.90 -24.05 -10.87
C VAL A 98 49.36 -24.22 -10.95
N ARG A 99 48.77 -23.72 -12.05
CA ARG A 99 47.36 -24.00 -12.42
C ARG A 99 47.16 -25.44 -12.90
N LYS A 100 46.58 -26.32 -12.07
CA LYS A 100 45.83 -27.49 -12.59
C LYS A 100 44.41 -27.06 -12.97
N ARG A 101 43.98 -27.35 -14.21
CA ARG A 101 42.59 -27.11 -14.67
C ARG A 101 41.64 -28.09 -14.00
N THR A 102 41.08 -27.73 -12.85
CA THR A 102 39.88 -28.41 -12.33
C THR A 102 38.67 -27.94 -13.14
N SER A 103 37.88 -28.89 -13.64
CA SER A 103 36.63 -28.60 -14.35
C SER A 103 35.67 -27.86 -13.43
N ALA A 104 35.44 -26.57 -13.70
CA ALA A 104 34.54 -25.76 -12.89
C ALA A 104 33.12 -26.34 -12.96
N VAL A 105 32.65 -26.89 -11.83
CA VAL A 105 31.25 -27.28 -11.65
C VAL A 105 30.40 -26.05 -11.96
N ARG A 106 29.66 -26.11 -13.07
CA ARG A 106 28.87 -25.01 -13.60
C ARG A 106 27.74 -24.72 -12.60
N ARG A 107 27.95 -23.77 -11.68
CA ARG A 107 26.89 -23.29 -10.79
C ARG A 107 25.66 -22.99 -11.67
N PRO A 108 24.46 -23.51 -11.34
CA PRO A 108 23.28 -23.25 -12.14
C PRO A 108 23.11 -21.74 -12.29
N GLN A 109 22.96 -21.27 -13.53
CA GLN A 109 22.83 -19.84 -13.81
C GLN A 109 21.58 -19.33 -13.10
N ARG A 110 21.79 -18.50 -12.07
CA ARG A 110 20.70 -17.82 -11.39
C ARG A 110 20.07 -16.84 -12.38
N MET A 111 18.75 -16.90 -12.50
CA MET A 111 17.94 -15.93 -13.23
C MET A 111 18.31 -14.50 -12.83
N ASN A 112 18.54 -13.63 -13.81
CA ASN A 112 18.85 -12.21 -13.61
C ASN A 112 17.57 -11.37 -13.76
N ILE A 113 17.05 -10.89 -12.64
CA ILE A 113 15.87 -10.03 -12.55
C ILE A 113 16.32 -8.57 -12.54
N LEU A 114 15.73 -7.76 -13.41
CA LEU A 114 15.79 -6.30 -13.28
C LEU A 114 14.45 -5.76 -12.75
N THR A 115 14.44 -5.32 -11.49
CA THR A 115 13.25 -4.72 -10.87
C THR A 115 13.17 -3.22 -11.17
N LEU A 116 12.02 -2.74 -11.65
CA LEU A 116 11.73 -1.32 -11.85
C LEU A 116 10.65 -0.83 -10.85
N SER A 117 10.99 0.18 -10.04
CA SER A 117 10.03 0.76 -9.08
C SER A 117 10.37 2.21 -8.69
N THR A 118 9.45 3.17 -8.87
CA THR A 118 9.62 4.55 -8.36
C THR A 118 9.30 4.68 -6.86
N THR A 119 8.91 3.56 -6.24
CA THR A 119 8.50 3.42 -4.84
C THR A 119 9.44 2.45 -4.14
N PHE A 120 10.65 2.91 -3.86
CA PHE A 120 11.72 2.12 -3.24
C PHE A 120 12.50 2.96 -2.21
N PRO A 121 13.03 2.36 -1.13
CA PRO A 121 13.75 3.12 -0.10
C PRO A 121 14.93 3.90 -0.65
N ASN A 122 15.07 5.15 -0.21
CA ASN A 122 16.22 6.01 -0.49
C ASN A 122 16.62 6.77 0.79
N PRO A 123 17.83 7.37 0.87
CA PRO A 123 18.31 8.02 2.10
C PRO A 123 17.39 9.12 2.67
N GLN A 124 16.55 9.74 1.85
CA GLN A 124 15.61 10.79 2.27
C GLN A 124 14.23 10.25 2.65
N GLU A 125 13.87 9.07 2.16
CA GLU A 125 12.60 8.39 2.42
C GLU A 125 12.88 6.89 2.67
N PRO A 126 13.46 6.53 3.83
CA PRO A 126 13.86 5.15 4.11
C PRO A 126 12.67 4.17 4.21
N VAL A 127 11.47 4.69 4.49
CA VAL A 127 10.22 3.91 4.59
C VAL A 127 9.43 3.81 3.27
N LEU A 128 9.87 4.48 2.20
CA LEU A 128 9.17 4.47 0.92
C LEU A 128 9.21 3.08 0.28
N GLY A 129 8.06 2.43 0.11
CA GLY A 129 7.98 1.17 -0.63
C GLY A 129 8.75 0.02 0.00
N VAL A 130 8.85 -0.03 1.34
CA VAL A 130 9.51 -1.13 2.08
C VAL A 130 9.02 -2.52 1.68
N PHE A 131 7.77 -2.68 1.23
CA PHE A 131 7.26 -3.95 0.68
C PHE A 131 7.93 -4.38 -0.64
N VAL A 132 8.43 -3.45 -1.45
CA VAL A 132 9.24 -3.75 -2.65
C VAL A 132 10.61 -4.25 -2.20
N TYR A 133 11.24 -3.50 -1.29
CA TYR A 133 12.53 -3.83 -0.71
C TYR A 133 12.51 -5.22 -0.05
N SER A 134 11.57 -5.49 0.87
CA SER A 134 11.47 -6.76 1.58
C SER A 134 11.24 -7.92 0.62
N ARG A 135 10.35 -7.80 -0.38
CA ARG A 135 10.19 -8.84 -1.41
C ARG A 135 11.52 -9.12 -2.10
N MET A 136 12.19 -8.08 -2.61
CA MET A 136 13.37 -8.26 -3.44
C MET A 136 14.60 -8.70 -2.64
N GLN A 137 14.75 -8.33 -1.37
CA GLN A 137 15.79 -8.88 -0.47
C GLN A 137 15.70 -10.41 -0.39
N HIS A 138 14.49 -10.93 -0.21
CA HIS A 138 14.27 -12.37 -0.09
C HIS A 138 14.37 -13.07 -1.45
N VAL A 139 13.89 -12.47 -2.55
CA VAL A 139 14.09 -13.00 -3.91
C VAL A 139 15.57 -13.05 -4.30
N ALA A 140 16.39 -12.10 -3.86
CA ALA A 140 17.84 -12.09 -4.09
C ALA A 140 18.60 -13.25 -3.39
N THR A 141 17.95 -13.99 -2.48
CA THR A 141 18.51 -15.26 -1.98
C THR A 141 18.50 -16.36 -3.04
N ARG A 142 17.64 -16.26 -4.06
CA ARG A 142 17.39 -17.26 -5.11
C ARG A 142 17.89 -16.83 -6.49
N ALA A 143 17.62 -15.59 -6.86
CA ALA A 143 17.94 -15.00 -8.16
C ALA A 143 19.04 -13.91 -8.05
N GLY A 144 19.64 -13.53 -9.18
CA GLY A 144 20.37 -12.27 -9.29
C GLY A 144 19.36 -11.12 -9.40
N VAL A 145 19.47 -10.08 -8.58
CA VAL A 145 18.51 -8.96 -8.58
C VAL A 145 19.25 -7.63 -8.67
N ARG A 146 18.94 -6.85 -9.70
CA ARG A 146 19.29 -5.43 -9.79
C ARG A 146 18.02 -4.59 -9.73
N VAL A 147 18.01 -3.56 -8.90
CA VAL A 147 16.88 -2.64 -8.77
C VAL A 147 17.21 -1.33 -9.47
N VAL A 148 16.34 -0.89 -10.37
CA VAL A 148 16.32 0.47 -10.88
C VAL A 148 15.15 1.19 -10.23
N ALA A 149 15.48 2.18 -9.41
CA ALA A 149 14.55 2.94 -8.59
C ALA A 149 14.60 4.44 -8.94
N PRO A 150 13.96 4.88 -10.05
CA PRO A 150 14.05 6.24 -10.53
C PRO A 150 13.41 7.23 -9.58
N VAL A 151 14.18 8.24 -9.21
CA VAL A 151 13.78 9.31 -8.28
C VAL A 151 13.51 10.58 -9.07
N PRO A 152 12.38 11.29 -8.84
CA PRO A 152 12.05 12.46 -9.61
C PRO A 152 13.13 13.54 -9.46
N LEU A 153 13.28 14.37 -10.48
CA LEU A 153 14.09 15.59 -10.39
C LEU A 153 13.45 16.57 -9.41
N VAL A 154 12.12 16.71 -9.47
CA VAL A 154 11.34 17.68 -8.69
C VAL A 154 10.42 17.00 -7.69
N ASP A 155 10.52 17.43 -6.43
CA ASP A 155 9.60 17.02 -5.37
C ASP A 155 8.39 17.96 -5.31
N TYR A 156 7.31 17.57 -5.98
CA TYR A 156 6.05 18.32 -5.98
C TYR A 156 5.27 18.25 -4.66
N SER A 157 5.72 17.46 -3.67
CA SER A 157 5.05 17.34 -2.36
C SER A 157 5.51 18.38 -1.35
N ARG A 158 6.66 19.02 -1.57
CA ARG A 158 7.21 20.06 -0.69
C ARG A 158 6.73 21.45 -1.09
N ALA A 159 5.84 22.03 -0.29
CA ALA A 159 5.56 23.46 -0.37
C ALA A 159 6.81 24.27 0.05
N GLY A 160 7.37 25.06 -0.87
CA GLY A 160 8.25 26.18 -0.55
C GLY A 160 9.73 25.88 -0.23
N GLY A 161 10.53 25.35 -1.17
CA GLY A 161 11.96 25.74 -1.16
C GLY A 161 13.03 24.78 -1.71
N ARG A 162 12.77 23.49 -1.97
CA ARG A 162 13.72 22.63 -2.69
C ARG A 162 13.06 21.91 -3.86
N LEU A 163 13.11 22.55 -5.03
CA LEU A 163 12.67 21.98 -6.30
C LEU A 163 13.52 20.80 -6.79
N PHE A 164 14.65 20.47 -6.15
CA PHE A 164 15.52 19.37 -6.56
C PHE A 164 15.67 18.32 -5.46
N CYS A 165 15.44 17.04 -5.80
CA CYS A 165 15.60 15.90 -4.89
C CYS A 165 17.09 15.57 -4.59
N ALA A 166 17.83 16.48 -3.96
CA ALA A 166 19.21 16.24 -3.54
C ALA A 166 19.27 15.19 -2.41
N GLY A 167 19.82 13.99 -2.65
CA GLY A 167 20.09 13.03 -1.55
C GLY A 167 20.34 11.56 -1.88
N ALA A 168 19.75 10.97 -2.93
CA ALA A 168 20.03 9.58 -3.32
C ALA A 168 21.28 9.46 -4.24
N PRO A 169 22.31 8.67 -3.88
CA PRO A 169 23.43 8.31 -4.76
C PRO A 169 22.95 7.53 -5.98
N PHE A 170 23.61 7.71 -7.15
CA PHE A 170 23.18 7.07 -8.39
C PHE A 170 23.22 5.53 -8.36
N ARG A 171 24.17 4.93 -7.63
CA ARG A 171 24.28 3.48 -7.38
C ARG A 171 24.58 3.28 -5.91
N ARG A 172 23.94 2.30 -5.26
CA ARG A 172 24.23 1.89 -3.89
C ARG A 172 23.89 0.41 -3.69
N CYS A 173 24.57 -0.24 -2.75
CA CYS A 173 24.16 -1.55 -2.26
C CYS A 173 23.28 -1.38 -1.01
N VAL A 174 22.19 -2.13 -0.91
CA VAL A 174 21.32 -2.13 0.28
C VAL A 174 20.96 -3.59 0.57
N GLY A 175 21.42 -4.13 1.70
CA GLY A 175 21.34 -5.57 1.96
C GLY A 175 21.94 -6.37 0.80
N ARG A 176 21.16 -7.28 0.21
CA ARG A 176 21.53 -8.12 -0.94
C ARG A 176 21.32 -7.46 -2.32
N LEU A 177 20.86 -6.21 -2.37
CA LEU A 177 20.39 -5.56 -3.60
C LEU A 177 21.37 -4.50 -4.10
N GLU A 178 21.71 -4.58 -5.38
CA GLU A 178 22.30 -3.48 -6.14
C GLU A 178 21.19 -2.55 -6.63
N VAL A 179 21.22 -1.28 -6.22
CA VAL A 179 20.15 -0.30 -6.44
C VAL A 179 20.68 0.92 -7.20
N TYR A 180 20.02 1.27 -8.30
CA TYR A 180 20.30 2.46 -9.09
C TYR A 180 19.20 3.50 -8.95
N HIS A 181 19.57 4.78 -8.79
CA HIS A 181 18.64 5.89 -8.61
C HIS A 181 18.78 6.94 -9.73
N PRO A 182 18.39 6.62 -10.99
CA PRO A 182 18.43 7.58 -12.08
C PRO A 182 17.43 8.72 -11.85
N ARG A 183 17.87 9.95 -12.09
CA ARG A 183 17.09 11.17 -11.92
C ARG A 183 16.20 11.42 -13.12
N TRP A 184 14.87 11.44 -12.96
CA TRP A 184 13.94 11.53 -14.10
C TRP A 184 12.97 12.71 -13.99
N PHE A 185 12.56 13.25 -15.13
CA PHE A 185 11.55 14.31 -15.19
C PHE A 185 10.16 13.69 -15.07
N TYR A 186 9.40 14.10 -14.06
CA TYR A 186 8.04 13.62 -13.79
C TYR A 186 7.06 14.78 -13.98
N PRO A 187 6.50 14.99 -15.20
CA PRO A 187 5.66 16.14 -15.45
C PRO A 187 4.35 16.09 -14.64
N PRO A 188 3.98 17.17 -13.93
CA PRO A 188 2.71 17.23 -13.22
C PRO A 188 1.56 17.13 -14.23
N LYS A 189 0.53 16.35 -13.90
CA LYS A 189 -0.59 15.99 -14.80
C LYS A 189 -0.18 15.29 -16.11
N GLY A 190 1.08 14.87 -16.30
CA GLY A 190 1.59 14.29 -17.57
C GLY A 190 0.95 12.97 -18.04
N GLY A 191 0.06 12.36 -17.25
CA GLY A 191 -0.75 11.22 -17.68
C GLY A 191 0.10 10.06 -18.21
N ALA A 192 -0.16 9.62 -19.45
CA ALA A 192 0.60 8.57 -20.11
C ALA A 192 2.06 8.96 -20.43
N LEU A 193 2.37 10.25 -20.63
CA LEU A 193 3.72 10.74 -20.92
C LEU A 193 4.70 10.41 -19.79
N ASN A 194 4.22 10.30 -18.55
CA ASN A 194 5.04 9.88 -17.41
C ASN A 194 5.74 8.54 -17.67
N ALA A 195 5.08 7.59 -18.34
CA ALA A 195 5.70 6.31 -18.71
C ALA A 195 6.77 6.48 -19.81
N VAL A 196 6.58 7.43 -20.73
CA VAL A 196 7.54 7.73 -21.82
C VAL A 196 8.80 8.42 -21.26
N PHE A 197 8.65 9.41 -20.37
CA PHE A 197 9.80 10.03 -19.69
C PHE A 197 10.56 9.03 -18.80
N LEU A 198 9.83 8.13 -18.12
CA LEU A 198 10.44 7.05 -17.33
C LEU A 198 11.21 6.05 -18.21
N PHE A 199 10.62 5.62 -19.33
CA PHE A 199 11.28 4.79 -20.36
C PHE A 199 12.55 5.46 -20.86
N ALA A 200 12.46 6.71 -21.35
CA ALA A 200 13.58 7.43 -21.95
C ALA A 200 14.75 7.59 -20.97
N ARG A 201 14.46 7.83 -19.68
CA ARG A 201 15.50 7.96 -18.66
C ARG A 201 16.15 6.64 -18.27
N CYS A 202 15.39 5.54 -18.25
CA CYS A 202 15.87 4.23 -17.86
C CYS A 202 16.59 3.50 -18.99
N TRP A 203 16.20 3.71 -20.25
CA TRP A 203 16.68 2.97 -21.41
C TRP A 203 18.23 2.88 -21.53
N PRO A 204 19.01 3.97 -21.44
CA PRO A 204 20.48 3.88 -21.55
C PRO A 204 21.12 3.05 -20.43
N LEU A 205 20.56 3.13 -19.21
CA LEU A 205 21.01 2.34 -18.07
C LEU A 205 20.68 0.86 -18.27
N LEU A 206 19.44 0.54 -18.64
CA LEU A 206 19.01 -0.85 -18.84
C LEU A 206 19.78 -1.54 -19.97
N ARG A 207 19.99 -0.85 -21.10
CA ARG A 207 20.82 -1.36 -22.21
C ARG A 207 22.28 -1.58 -21.80
N ARG A 208 22.80 -0.81 -20.85
CA ARG A 208 24.13 -1.04 -20.25
C ARG A 208 24.11 -2.25 -19.31
N LEU A 209 23.12 -2.36 -18.43
CA LEU A 209 23.02 -3.47 -17.46
C LEU A 209 22.82 -4.83 -18.14
N ASP A 210 22.03 -4.91 -19.22
CA ASP A 210 21.84 -6.14 -20.01
C ASP A 210 23.13 -6.61 -20.70
N ARG A 211 24.03 -5.68 -21.06
CA ARG A 211 25.38 -5.99 -21.57
C ARG A 211 26.33 -6.46 -20.46
N GLU A 212 26.23 -5.88 -19.26
CA GLU A 212 27.06 -6.28 -18.11
C GLU A 212 26.68 -7.67 -17.58
N ALA A 213 25.38 -7.97 -17.52
CA ALA A 213 24.87 -9.33 -17.41
C ALA A 213 23.44 -9.38 -17.97
N ARG A 214 23.20 -10.32 -18.90
CA ARG A 214 21.90 -10.51 -19.56
C ARG A 214 20.78 -10.50 -18.54
N ILE A 215 19.83 -9.58 -18.71
CA ILE A 215 18.58 -9.54 -17.96
C ILE A 215 17.71 -10.65 -18.53
N ASP A 216 17.15 -11.53 -17.70
CA ASP A 216 16.23 -12.56 -18.17
C ASP A 216 14.77 -12.10 -18.11
N VAL A 217 14.43 -11.20 -17.17
CA VAL A 217 13.09 -10.60 -17.02
C VAL A 217 13.12 -9.21 -16.40
N VAL A 218 12.22 -8.33 -16.86
CA VAL A 218 11.93 -7.04 -16.23
C VAL A 218 10.74 -7.19 -15.26
N ASP A 219 10.93 -6.92 -13.97
CA ASP A 219 9.89 -6.98 -12.92
C ASP A 219 9.45 -5.57 -12.49
N ALA A 220 8.29 -5.13 -12.95
CA ALA A 220 7.74 -3.81 -12.63
C ALA A 220 6.89 -3.85 -11.35
N HIS A 221 7.05 -2.86 -10.47
CA HIS A 221 6.16 -2.64 -9.35
C HIS A 221 5.28 -1.42 -9.61
N PHE A 222 3.97 -1.59 -9.46
CA PHE A 222 2.90 -0.70 -9.90
C PHE A 222 2.64 -0.72 -11.42
N GLY A 223 1.36 -0.69 -11.78
CA GLY A 223 0.93 -0.73 -13.19
C GLY A 223 1.23 0.55 -13.97
N HIS A 224 1.29 1.70 -13.31
CA HIS A 224 1.54 3.01 -13.93
C HIS A 224 2.22 3.97 -12.94
N PRO A 225 3.25 4.74 -13.37
CA PRO A 225 3.87 4.72 -14.70
C PRO A 225 4.77 3.50 -14.98
N GLU A 226 5.22 2.77 -13.94
CA GLU A 226 6.25 1.72 -14.06
C GLU A 226 5.88 0.58 -15.00
N GLY A 227 4.71 -0.05 -14.84
CA GLY A 227 4.29 -1.15 -15.70
C GLY A 227 4.21 -0.79 -17.19
N VAL A 228 3.78 0.43 -17.52
CA VAL A 228 3.76 0.93 -18.91
C VAL A 228 5.17 1.22 -19.42
N ALA A 229 6.04 1.81 -18.59
CA ALA A 229 7.45 2.03 -18.96
C ALA A 229 8.20 0.71 -19.13
N ALA A 230 7.97 -0.27 -18.26
CA ALA A 230 8.55 -1.61 -18.32
C ALA A 230 8.14 -2.35 -19.59
N ALA A 231 6.87 -2.25 -20.01
CA ALA A 231 6.42 -2.82 -21.28
C ALA A 231 7.18 -2.23 -22.49
N LEU A 232 7.43 -0.91 -22.51
CA LEU A 232 8.24 -0.27 -23.55
C LEU A 232 9.72 -0.70 -23.48
N LEU A 233 10.30 -0.77 -22.27
CA LEU A 233 11.68 -1.20 -22.04
C LEU A 233 11.90 -2.67 -22.45
N ALA A 234 10.94 -3.54 -22.16
CA ALA A 234 10.99 -4.96 -22.46
C ALA A 234 10.92 -5.25 -23.96
N VAL A 235 10.08 -4.51 -24.70
CA VAL A 235 10.09 -4.53 -26.17
C VAL A 235 11.45 -4.08 -26.71
N ALA A 236 12.01 -2.98 -26.19
CA ALA A 236 13.28 -2.44 -26.66
C ALA A 236 14.52 -3.32 -26.32
N LEU A 237 14.46 -4.10 -25.24
CA LEU A 237 15.52 -5.05 -24.83
C LEU A 237 15.37 -6.45 -25.45
N ASP A 238 14.26 -6.76 -26.12
CA ASP A 238 13.85 -8.13 -26.45
C ASP A 238 13.83 -9.06 -25.22
N ARG A 239 13.00 -8.71 -24.22
CA ARG A 239 12.86 -9.45 -22.95
C ARG A 239 11.39 -9.63 -22.55
N PRO A 240 11.03 -10.68 -21.79
CA PRO A 240 9.75 -10.74 -21.11
C PRO A 240 9.70 -9.69 -19.98
N PHE A 241 8.48 -9.27 -19.62
CA PHE A 241 8.26 -8.52 -18.40
C PHE A 241 7.08 -9.06 -17.59
N VAL A 242 7.18 -8.87 -16.28
CA VAL A 242 6.15 -9.13 -15.30
C VAL A 242 5.83 -7.82 -14.58
N VAL A 243 4.58 -7.63 -14.16
CA VAL A 243 4.16 -6.44 -13.42
C VAL A 243 3.38 -6.83 -12.17
N THR A 244 3.68 -6.18 -11.06
CA THR A 244 3.01 -6.38 -9.77
C THR A 244 2.05 -5.23 -9.48
N LEU A 245 0.75 -5.52 -9.43
CA LEU A 245 -0.28 -4.54 -9.07
C LEU A 245 -0.42 -4.43 -7.55
N ARG A 246 -0.50 -3.21 -7.02
CA ARG A 246 -0.28 -2.93 -5.59
C ARG A 246 -1.31 -1.98 -4.93
N GLY A 247 -2.36 -1.56 -5.65
CA GLY A 247 -3.51 -0.83 -5.10
C GLY A 247 -3.73 0.58 -5.65
N ASN A 248 -2.80 1.10 -6.47
CA ASN A 248 -2.95 2.39 -7.13
C ASN A 248 -3.54 2.26 -8.55
N GLU A 249 -3.59 1.05 -9.08
CA GLU A 249 -3.99 0.77 -10.47
C GLU A 249 -5.45 1.13 -10.75
N THR A 250 -6.36 0.87 -9.80
CA THR A 250 -7.77 1.25 -9.89
C THR A 250 -7.94 2.77 -9.94
N MET A 251 -7.17 3.52 -9.14
CA MET A 251 -7.13 4.98 -9.18
C MET A 251 -6.52 5.50 -10.49
N HIS A 252 -5.45 4.89 -10.99
CA HIS A 252 -4.91 5.28 -12.30
C HIS A 252 -5.90 4.97 -13.43
N ALA A 253 -6.67 3.89 -13.33
CA ALA A 253 -7.66 3.47 -14.31
C ALA A 253 -8.98 4.25 -14.30
N SER A 254 -9.21 5.15 -13.34
CA SER A 254 -10.34 6.10 -13.41
C SER A 254 -10.11 7.21 -14.45
N TYR A 255 -8.85 7.46 -14.85
CA TYR A 255 -8.50 8.41 -15.90
C TYR A 255 -8.42 7.70 -17.27
N PRO A 256 -9.23 8.07 -18.29
CA PRO A 256 -9.34 7.31 -19.53
C PRO A 256 -8.02 7.01 -20.26
N PHE A 257 -7.12 8.00 -20.36
CA PHE A 257 -5.82 7.81 -21.02
C PHE A 257 -4.88 6.87 -20.25
N ARG A 258 -4.88 6.95 -18.91
CA ARG A 258 -4.12 6.02 -18.06
C ARG A 258 -4.71 4.62 -18.11
N ARG A 259 -6.04 4.47 -18.13
CA ARG A 259 -6.72 3.18 -18.32
C ARG A 259 -6.29 2.52 -19.64
N LYS A 260 -6.31 3.27 -20.76
CA LYS A 260 -5.85 2.78 -22.07
C LYS A 260 -4.38 2.34 -22.04
N ALA A 261 -3.48 3.15 -21.48
CA ALA A 261 -2.06 2.83 -21.38
C ALA A 261 -1.79 1.60 -20.47
N LEU A 262 -2.46 1.53 -19.32
CA LEU A 262 -2.38 0.40 -18.40
C LEU A 262 -2.89 -0.89 -19.05
N GLY A 263 -4.05 -0.87 -19.70
CA GLY A 263 -4.61 -2.03 -20.41
C GLY A 263 -3.79 -2.45 -21.64
N TRP A 264 -3.07 -1.54 -22.28
CA TRP A 264 -2.08 -1.90 -23.32
C TRP A 264 -0.89 -2.67 -22.72
N ALA A 265 -0.37 -2.23 -21.57
CA ALA A 265 0.74 -2.88 -20.90
C ALA A 265 0.33 -4.23 -20.31
N LEU A 266 -0.74 -4.29 -19.50
CA LEU A 266 -1.18 -5.50 -18.82
C LEU A 266 -1.43 -6.68 -19.79
N ARG A 267 -2.04 -6.44 -20.95
CA ARG A 267 -2.26 -7.46 -22.00
C ARG A 267 -0.98 -7.96 -22.68
N ARG A 268 0.12 -7.21 -22.57
CA ARG A 268 1.45 -7.56 -23.12
C ARG A 268 2.38 -8.21 -22.09
N ALA A 269 2.00 -8.24 -20.82
CA ALA A 269 2.82 -8.85 -19.79
C ALA A 269 2.92 -10.37 -19.98
N ALA A 270 4.11 -10.94 -19.73
CA ALA A 270 4.31 -12.39 -19.66
C ALA A 270 3.64 -12.98 -18.39
N GLY A 271 3.52 -12.15 -17.35
CA GLY A 271 2.75 -12.43 -16.14
C GLY A 271 2.37 -11.16 -15.39
N VAL A 272 1.31 -11.23 -14.61
CA VAL A 272 0.82 -10.18 -13.72
C VAL A 272 0.71 -10.78 -12.32
N ILE A 273 1.46 -10.23 -11.38
CA ILE A 273 1.33 -10.52 -9.96
C ILE A 273 0.34 -9.52 -9.36
N THR A 274 -0.56 -9.98 -8.49
CA THR A 274 -1.46 -9.10 -7.75
C THR A 274 -1.34 -9.37 -6.26
N VAL A 275 -1.36 -8.33 -5.43
CA VAL A 275 -1.22 -8.52 -3.96
C VAL A 275 -2.53 -8.92 -3.27
N SER A 276 -3.66 -8.93 -3.99
CA SER A 276 -4.99 -9.32 -3.50
C SER A 276 -5.85 -9.84 -4.65
N SER A 277 -6.89 -10.61 -4.32
CA SER A 277 -7.85 -11.16 -5.26
C SER A 277 -8.65 -10.05 -5.97
N ALA A 278 -9.04 -8.98 -5.26
CA ALA A 278 -9.68 -7.81 -5.89
C ALA A 278 -8.80 -7.14 -6.97
N LEU A 279 -7.47 -7.15 -6.81
CA LEU A 279 -6.54 -6.67 -7.84
C LEU A 279 -6.36 -7.68 -9.00
N ARG A 280 -6.57 -8.97 -8.76
CA ARG A 280 -6.63 -9.98 -9.82
C ARG A 280 -7.85 -9.77 -10.68
N ASP A 281 -9.03 -9.60 -10.09
CA ASP A 281 -10.27 -9.36 -10.85
C ASP A 281 -10.18 -8.06 -11.64
N PHE A 282 -9.58 -7.02 -11.06
CA PHE A 282 -9.21 -5.81 -11.81
C PHE A 282 -8.29 -6.13 -13.01
N ALA A 283 -7.23 -6.93 -12.84
CA ALA A 283 -6.34 -7.31 -13.95
C ALA A 283 -7.08 -8.07 -15.06
N LEU A 284 -7.98 -9.01 -14.70
CA LEU A 284 -8.83 -9.72 -15.67
C LEU A 284 -9.75 -8.74 -16.41
N SER A 285 -10.38 -7.78 -15.71
CA SER A 285 -11.20 -6.71 -16.32
C SER A 285 -10.44 -5.78 -17.28
N MET A 286 -9.10 -5.78 -17.20
CA MET A 286 -8.20 -5.05 -18.10
C MET A 286 -7.71 -5.91 -19.28
N GLY A 287 -8.20 -7.15 -19.41
CA GLY A 287 -7.91 -8.10 -20.48
C GLY A 287 -6.73 -9.03 -20.24
N VAL A 288 -6.26 -9.18 -19.00
CA VAL A 288 -5.21 -10.17 -18.67
C VAL A 288 -5.81 -11.57 -18.67
N ALA A 289 -5.15 -12.52 -19.32
CA ALA A 289 -5.59 -13.91 -19.33
C ALA A 289 -5.42 -14.58 -17.94
N PRO A 290 -6.37 -15.41 -17.46
CA PRO A 290 -6.37 -15.94 -16.09
C PRO A 290 -5.09 -16.70 -15.69
N GLU A 291 -4.49 -17.45 -16.61
CA GLU A 291 -3.24 -18.20 -16.44
C GLU A 291 -1.98 -17.32 -16.37
N ARG A 292 -2.12 -16.03 -16.74
CA ARG A 292 -1.10 -14.99 -16.58
C ARG A 292 -1.31 -14.12 -15.35
N ALA A 293 -2.41 -14.26 -14.61
CA ALA A 293 -2.70 -13.43 -13.42
C ALA A 293 -2.69 -14.27 -12.13
N ARG A 294 -1.70 -14.03 -11.25
CA ARG A 294 -1.55 -14.78 -9.99
C ARG A 294 -1.55 -13.88 -8.76
N VAL A 295 -2.33 -14.26 -7.75
CA VAL A 295 -2.30 -13.59 -6.44
C VAL A 295 -1.05 -14.04 -5.69
N ILE A 296 -0.23 -13.10 -5.26
CA ILE A 296 0.93 -13.30 -4.38
C ILE A 296 0.92 -12.14 -3.37
N PRO A 297 0.18 -12.26 -2.25
CA PRO A 297 0.16 -11.22 -1.23
C PRO A 297 1.54 -10.99 -0.59
N ASN A 298 1.74 -9.82 0.01
CA ASN A 298 2.98 -9.52 0.75
C ASN A 298 3.11 -10.43 2.00
N GLY A 299 4.33 -10.61 2.49
CA GLY A 299 4.61 -11.33 3.73
C GLY A 299 4.73 -10.39 4.93
N VAL A 300 4.85 -10.97 6.12
CA VAL A 300 5.28 -10.26 7.35
C VAL A 300 6.71 -10.64 7.71
N ASP A 301 7.40 -9.75 8.43
CA ASP A 301 8.68 -10.03 9.07
C ASP A 301 8.44 -10.45 10.53
N THR A 302 8.41 -11.76 10.75
CA THR A 302 8.16 -12.37 12.07
C THR A 302 9.29 -12.17 13.07
N SER A 303 10.47 -11.69 12.63
CA SER A 303 11.55 -11.30 13.55
C SER A 303 11.30 -9.93 14.22
N VAL A 304 10.40 -9.13 13.65
CA VAL A 304 10.02 -7.80 14.15
C VAL A 304 8.62 -7.84 14.78
N PHE A 305 7.67 -8.42 14.05
CA PHE A 305 6.25 -8.47 14.40
C PHE A 305 5.87 -9.85 14.95
N TYR A 306 5.84 -9.94 16.27
CA TYR A 306 5.48 -11.12 17.06
C TYR A 306 4.83 -10.66 18.38
N PRO A 307 4.03 -11.50 19.07
CA PRO A 307 3.38 -11.13 20.32
C PRO A 307 4.40 -10.83 21.42
N ARG A 308 4.24 -9.68 22.08
CA ARG A 308 5.05 -9.29 23.24
C ARG A 308 4.21 -9.28 24.52
N PRO A 309 4.79 -9.54 25.70
CA PRO A 309 4.07 -9.46 26.97
C PRO A 309 3.33 -8.13 27.13
N ARG A 310 2.06 -8.19 27.54
CA ARG A 310 1.26 -7.00 27.84
C ARG A 310 1.62 -6.51 29.25
N SER A 311 1.99 -5.24 29.38
CA SER A 311 2.44 -4.64 30.65
C SER A 311 1.48 -3.53 31.12
N ARG A 312 0.18 -3.73 30.89
CA ARG A 312 -0.87 -2.76 31.21
C ARG A 312 -1.50 -3.10 32.57
N PRO A 313 -1.68 -2.13 33.50
CA PRO A 313 -2.39 -2.38 34.75
C PRO A 313 -3.82 -2.89 34.54
N ALA A 314 -4.30 -3.71 35.48
CA ALA A 314 -5.73 -4.06 35.53
C ALA A 314 -6.58 -2.79 35.66
N GLY A 315 -7.72 -2.74 34.97
CA GLY A 315 -8.59 -1.56 34.93
C GLY A 315 -8.12 -0.40 34.05
N ALA A 316 -6.95 -0.48 33.40
CA ALA A 316 -6.51 0.55 32.46
C ALA A 316 -7.44 0.64 31.24
N ALA A 317 -7.72 1.86 30.76
CA ALA A 317 -8.57 2.12 29.60
C ALA A 317 -8.13 1.31 28.37
N LYS A 318 -9.06 0.68 27.65
CA LYS A 318 -8.76 -0.16 26.48
C LYS A 318 -8.11 0.67 25.36
N VAL A 319 -7.12 0.12 24.66
CA VAL A 319 -6.38 0.86 23.61
C VAL A 319 -6.82 0.43 22.21
N ILE A 320 -7.31 1.40 21.45
CA ILE A 320 -7.46 1.32 20.00
C ILE A 320 -6.16 1.86 19.37
N LEU A 321 -5.45 1.06 18.57
CA LEU A 321 -4.30 1.53 17.80
C LEU A 321 -4.70 1.75 16.34
N SER A 322 -4.38 2.90 15.76
CA SER A 322 -4.46 3.14 14.32
C SER A 322 -3.09 3.55 13.77
N ALA A 323 -2.62 2.88 12.72
CA ALA A 323 -1.29 3.14 12.16
C ALA A 323 -1.29 3.34 10.64
N GLY A 324 -0.55 4.33 10.16
CA GLY A 324 -0.46 4.69 8.75
C GLY A 324 0.08 6.10 8.52
N TYR A 325 0.22 6.51 7.26
CA TYR A 325 0.49 7.92 6.94
C TYR A 325 -0.68 8.80 7.36
N LEU A 326 -0.40 9.98 7.92
CA LEU A 326 -1.41 10.97 8.31
C LEU A 326 -1.93 11.72 7.08
N ILE A 327 -2.68 10.98 6.27
CA ILE A 327 -3.38 11.40 5.05
C ILE A 327 -4.85 11.01 5.16
N GLU A 328 -5.74 11.79 4.54
CA GLU A 328 -7.20 11.60 4.63
C GLU A 328 -7.65 10.17 4.31
N ARG A 329 -7.11 9.59 3.22
CA ARG A 329 -7.39 8.21 2.76
C ARG A 329 -7.21 7.12 3.82
N LYS A 330 -6.37 7.34 4.85
CA LYS A 330 -6.13 6.35 5.92
C LYS A 330 -7.25 6.31 6.97
N GLY A 331 -8.14 7.29 6.97
CA GLY A 331 -9.38 7.26 7.76
C GLY A 331 -9.22 7.46 9.27
N HIS A 332 -8.06 7.92 9.75
CA HIS A 332 -7.83 8.18 11.19
C HIS A 332 -8.92 9.09 11.79
N HIS A 333 -9.49 10.01 11.00
CA HIS A 333 -10.60 10.87 11.41
C HIS A 333 -11.91 10.11 11.68
N HIS A 334 -12.17 8.99 10.99
CA HIS A 334 -13.29 8.10 11.32
C HIS A 334 -13.04 7.38 12.65
N VAL A 335 -11.80 6.93 12.90
CA VAL A 335 -11.42 6.26 14.16
C VAL A 335 -11.54 7.22 15.35
N ILE A 336 -11.11 8.49 15.21
CA ILE A 336 -11.31 9.52 16.24
C ILE A 336 -12.80 9.72 16.54
N ARG A 337 -13.65 9.85 15.51
CA ARG A 337 -15.11 10.01 15.68
C ARG A 337 -15.76 8.80 16.36
N ALA A 338 -15.36 7.58 16.01
CA ALA A 338 -15.86 6.37 16.66
C ALA A 338 -15.42 6.30 18.14
N ALA A 339 -14.13 6.51 18.44
CA ALA A 339 -13.61 6.51 19.80
C ALA A 339 -14.30 7.56 20.71
N ALA A 340 -14.61 8.75 20.17
CA ALA A 340 -15.34 9.79 20.89
C ALA A 340 -16.76 9.35 21.28
N ARG A 341 -17.49 8.69 20.37
CA ARG A 341 -18.84 8.17 20.65
C ARG A 341 -18.83 7.03 21.66
N LEU A 342 -17.84 6.13 21.57
CA LEU A 342 -17.66 5.05 22.56
C LEU A 342 -17.42 5.62 23.97
N ARG A 343 -16.54 6.64 24.11
CA ARG A 343 -16.32 7.32 25.40
C ARG A 343 -17.58 8.04 25.91
N ALA A 344 -18.33 8.71 25.02
CA ALA A 344 -19.61 9.34 25.37
C ALA A 344 -20.67 8.33 25.87
N ARG A 345 -20.55 7.06 25.48
CA ARG A 345 -21.37 5.93 25.96
C ARG A 345 -20.78 5.19 27.18
N GLY A 346 -19.72 5.73 27.79
CA GLY A 346 -19.10 5.18 29.00
C GLY A 346 -18.02 4.13 28.77
N VAL A 347 -17.63 3.85 27.51
CA VAL A 347 -16.54 2.91 27.22
C VAL A 347 -15.20 3.55 27.58
N SER A 348 -14.52 3.00 28.58
CA SER A 348 -13.17 3.44 28.98
C SER A 348 -12.13 3.01 27.93
N CYS A 349 -11.87 3.88 26.95
CA CYS A 349 -10.86 3.65 25.91
C CYS A 349 -10.00 4.88 25.58
N GLU A 350 -8.82 4.61 25.02
CA GLU A 350 -7.90 5.58 24.41
C GLU A 350 -7.66 5.21 22.94
N LEU A 351 -7.30 6.20 22.12
CA LEU A 351 -6.89 6.03 20.73
C LEU A 351 -5.43 6.46 20.55
N TRP A 352 -4.58 5.52 20.15
CA TRP A 352 -3.19 5.79 19.79
C TRP A 352 -3.06 5.86 18.27
N ILE A 353 -2.46 6.93 17.74
CA ILE A 353 -2.28 7.15 16.31
C ILE A 353 -0.77 7.19 15.99
N ALA A 354 -0.29 6.16 15.30
CA ALA A 354 1.11 6.03 14.88
C ALA A 354 1.24 6.36 13.38
N GLY A 355 1.91 7.46 13.05
CA GLY A 355 1.96 7.96 11.68
C GLY A 355 2.74 9.25 11.51
N GLY A 356 3.31 9.43 10.32
CA GLY A 356 3.90 10.69 9.87
C GLY A 356 3.23 11.20 8.58
N PRO A 357 3.64 12.35 8.05
CA PRO A 357 3.11 12.90 6.79
C PRO A 357 3.34 11.95 5.60
N GLY A 358 2.48 12.04 4.59
CA GLY A 358 2.58 11.22 3.38
C GLY A 358 2.69 12.05 2.10
N ARG A 359 3.09 11.42 0.99
CA ARG A 359 3.15 12.07 -0.34
C ARG A 359 1.79 12.58 -0.86
N GLU A 360 0.68 12.05 -0.33
CA GLU A 360 -0.69 12.51 -0.66
C GLU A 360 -1.09 13.78 0.12
N GLY A 361 -0.31 14.21 1.13
CA GLY A 361 -0.54 15.45 1.88
C GLY A 361 -0.18 15.36 3.37
N GLN A 362 -0.47 16.44 4.10
CA GLN A 362 -0.42 16.47 5.56
C GLN A 362 -1.84 16.65 6.09
N PHE A 363 -2.32 15.70 6.88
CA PHE A 363 -3.67 15.72 7.46
C PHE A 363 -3.67 15.84 9.00
N GLU A 364 -2.48 15.86 9.62
CA GLU A 364 -2.32 15.86 11.08
C GLU A 364 -2.97 17.07 11.75
N GLU A 365 -2.81 18.29 11.20
CA GLU A 365 -3.48 19.49 11.72
C GLU A 365 -5.00 19.31 11.77
N ARG A 366 -5.59 18.75 10.70
CA ARG A 366 -7.03 18.46 10.63
C ARG A 366 -7.47 17.40 11.63
N LEU A 367 -6.63 16.39 11.89
CA LEU A 367 -6.89 15.38 12.93
C LEU A 367 -6.83 16.00 14.33
N ARG A 368 -5.85 16.89 14.61
CA ARG A 368 -5.72 17.58 15.89
C ARG A 368 -6.87 18.56 16.13
N SER A 369 -7.28 19.34 15.13
CA SER A 369 -8.49 20.18 15.23
C SER A 369 -9.74 19.35 15.51
N LEU A 370 -9.89 18.19 14.87
CA LEU A 370 -11.01 17.27 15.12
C LEU A 370 -10.97 16.65 16.53
N THR A 371 -9.78 16.34 17.06
CA THR A 371 -9.62 15.89 18.45
C THR A 371 -10.11 16.96 19.43
N ALA A 372 -9.78 18.24 19.20
CA ALA A 372 -10.24 19.35 20.04
C ALA A 372 -11.74 19.67 19.87
N GLU A 373 -12.27 19.62 18.63
CA GLU A 373 -13.71 19.74 18.33
C GLU A 373 -14.54 18.72 19.15
N LEU A 374 -13.98 17.53 19.37
CA LEU A 374 -14.63 16.41 20.07
C LEU A 374 -14.24 16.31 21.56
N LYS A 375 -13.39 17.20 22.09
CA LYS A 375 -12.87 17.18 23.47
C LYS A 375 -12.21 15.85 23.85
N MET A 376 -11.29 15.40 22.99
CA MET A 376 -10.63 14.08 23.03
C MET A 376 -9.11 14.17 23.26
N GLU A 377 -8.59 15.32 23.66
CA GLU A 377 -7.16 15.58 23.85
C GLU A 377 -6.53 14.73 24.97
N ASP A 378 -7.33 14.32 25.97
CA ASP A 378 -6.93 13.40 27.04
C ASP A 378 -6.80 11.95 26.55
N ALA A 379 -7.58 11.57 25.53
CA ALA A 379 -7.76 10.20 25.08
C ALA A 379 -7.08 9.87 23.74
N VAL A 380 -6.68 10.87 22.95
CA VAL A 380 -6.03 10.67 21.63
C VAL A 380 -4.54 11.00 21.68
N ARG A 381 -3.70 9.98 21.55
CA ARG A 381 -2.24 10.11 21.56
C ARG A 381 -1.68 10.04 20.14
N PHE A 382 -1.20 11.18 19.62
CA PHE A 382 -0.44 11.23 18.38
C PHE A 382 1.03 10.86 18.65
N LEU A 383 1.46 9.68 18.18
CA LEU A 383 2.78 9.10 18.46
C LEU A 383 3.85 9.46 17.42
N GLY A 384 3.47 10.16 16.34
CA GLY A 384 4.36 10.43 15.22
C GLY A 384 4.76 9.17 14.44
N ALA A 385 5.76 9.30 13.57
CA ALA A 385 6.32 8.17 12.85
C ALA A 385 7.23 7.35 13.78
N VAL A 386 6.93 6.05 13.96
CA VAL A 386 7.67 5.15 14.85
C VAL A 386 8.42 4.05 14.06
N PRO A 387 9.57 3.57 14.55
CA PRO A 387 10.26 2.43 13.95
C PRO A 387 9.43 1.12 14.02
N PRO A 388 9.63 0.16 13.12
CA PRO A 388 8.86 -1.10 13.09
C PRO A 388 8.86 -1.89 14.40
N ALA A 389 9.98 -1.96 15.12
CA ALA A 389 10.05 -2.63 16.42
C ALA A 389 9.15 -1.97 17.48
N ARG A 390 9.09 -0.62 17.48
CA ARG A 390 8.19 0.13 18.36
C ARG A 390 6.73 0.00 17.94
N LEU A 391 6.46 -0.12 16.63
CA LEU A 391 5.11 -0.40 16.14
C LEU A 391 4.61 -1.78 16.60
N ALA A 392 5.46 -2.82 16.55
CA ALA A 392 5.14 -4.16 17.05
C ALA A 392 4.86 -4.19 18.56
N GLU A 393 5.58 -3.39 19.35
CA GLU A 393 5.28 -3.18 20.78
C GLU A 393 3.90 -2.53 20.97
N LEU A 394 3.62 -1.45 20.26
CA LEU A 394 2.34 -0.74 20.34
C LEU A 394 1.17 -1.66 19.94
N MET A 395 1.34 -2.46 18.87
CA MET A 395 0.37 -3.47 18.46
C MET A 395 0.13 -4.49 19.59
N SER A 396 1.20 -5.08 20.14
CA SER A 396 1.10 -6.05 21.24
C SER A 396 0.40 -5.48 22.48
N GLN A 397 0.61 -4.20 22.82
CA GLN A 397 -0.09 -3.55 23.94
C GLN A 397 -1.55 -3.22 23.64
N ALA A 398 -1.90 -2.95 22.38
CA ALA A 398 -3.26 -2.57 21.96
C ALA A 398 -4.29 -3.68 22.20
N ASP A 399 -5.50 -3.29 22.58
CA ASP A 399 -6.64 -4.19 22.71
C ASP A 399 -7.25 -4.50 21.34
N VAL A 400 -7.27 -3.51 20.43
CA VAL A 400 -7.68 -3.68 19.02
C VAL A 400 -6.87 -2.77 18.10
N PHE A 401 -6.56 -3.24 16.88
CA PHE A 401 -6.02 -2.42 15.80
C PHE A 401 -7.12 -1.98 14.83
N CYS A 402 -7.12 -0.72 14.40
CA CYS A 402 -8.17 -0.14 13.58
C CYS A 402 -7.65 0.52 12.29
N LEU A 403 -8.08 -0.01 11.13
CA LEU A 403 -7.80 0.52 9.79
C LEU A 403 -9.09 0.94 9.07
N ALA A 404 -9.45 2.22 9.16
CA ALA A 404 -10.63 2.80 8.48
C ALA A 404 -10.31 3.34 7.07
N SER A 405 -9.40 2.70 6.32
CA SER A 405 -8.89 3.25 5.05
C SER A 405 -9.90 3.13 3.90
N SER A 406 -9.95 4.11 3.00
CA SER A 406 -10.90 4.08 1.87
C SER A 406 -10.38 3.38 0.60
N ARG A 407 -9.07 3.07 0.53
CA ARG A 407 -8.44 2.28 -0.55
C ARG A 407 -7.11 1.72 -0.09
N GLU A 408 -6.87 0.43 -0.32
CA GLU A 408 -5.54 -0.23 -0.22
C GLU A 408 -5.42 -1.32 -1.30
N GLY A 409 -4.18 -1.79 -1.55
CA GLY A 409 -3.95 -3.05 -2.27
C GLY A 409 -3.86 -4.23 -1.30
N TRP A 410 -2.83 -4.21 -0.45
CA TRP A 410 -2.62 -5.13 0.68
C TRP A 410 -2.12 -4.32 1.89
N PRO A 411 -2.93 -4.13 2.95
CA PRO A 411 -2.52 -3.34 4.10
C PRO A 411 -1.57 -4.14 5.00
N ASN A 412 -0.26 -4.00 4.78
CA ASN A 412 0.75 -4.65 5.61
C ASN A 412 0.52 -4.43 7.11
N VAL A 413 0.11 -3.22 7.53
CA VAL A 413 -0.16 -2.88 8.94
C VAL A 413 -1.24 -3.74 9.60
N VAL A 414 -2.16 -4.30 8.83
CA VAL A 414 -3.15 -5.28 9.33
C VAL A 414 -2.46 -6.63 9.57
N ASN A 415 -1.64 -7.09 8.63
CA ASN A 415 -0.88 -8.33 8.78
C ASN A 415 0.14 -8.24 9.93
N GLU A 416 0.78 -7.08 10.10
CA GLU A 416 1.69 -6.75 11.20
C GLU A 416 0.98 -6.76 12.56
N ALA A 417 -0.24 -6.22 12.65
CA ALA A 417 -1.07 -6.27 13.87
C ALA A 417 -1.50 -7.71 14.21
N LEU A 418 -1.98 -8.47 13.22
CA LEU A 418 -2.32 -9.88 13.36
C LEU A 418 -1.10 -10.70 13.81
N ALA A 419 0.08 -10.50 13.21
CA ALA A 419 1.31 -11.19 13.60
C ALA A 419 1.76 -10.90 15.04
N CYS A 420 1.37 -9.74 15.61
CA CYS A 420 1.54 -9.39 17.02
C CYS A 420 0.41 -9.94 17.93
N GLY A 421 -0.48 -10.79 17.42
CA GLY A 421 -1.62 -11.33 18.15
C GLY A 421 -2.72 -10.31 18.44
N THR A 422 -2.84 -9.25 17.64
CA THR A 422 -3.79 -8.14 17.89
C THR A 422 -5.00 -8.26 16.97
N PRO A 423 -6.23 -8.32 17.51
CA PRO A 423 -7.43 -8.38 16.68
C PRO A 423 -7.62 -7.07 15.92
N VAL A 424 -8.25 -7.16 14.74
CA VAL A 424 -8.34 -6.03 13.80
C VAL A 424 -9.79 -5.66 13.50
N VAL A 425 -10.11 -4.36 13.54
CA VAL A 425 -11.29 -3.79 12.87
C VAL A 425 -10.81 -3.07 11.61
N ALA A 426 -11.30 -3.48 10.44
CA ALA A 426 -10.85 -2.90 9.16
C ALA A 426 -11.99 -2.75 8.14
N THR A 427 -11.87 -1.73 7.28
CA THR A 427 -12.80 -1.53 6.16
C THR A 427 -12.64 -2.59 5.07
N ARG A 428 -13.74 -2.97 4.40
CA ARG A 428 -13.76 -3.95 3.29
C ARG A 428 -13.11 -3.41 2.01
N ILE A 429 -11.78 -3.27 2.02
CA ILE A 429 -11.00 -2.80 0.86
C ILE A 429 -9.77 -3.67 0.59
N GLY A 430 -9.39 -3.76 -0.70
CA GLY A 430 -8.21 -4.50 -1.14
C GLY A 430 -8.20 -5.94 -0.62
N GLY A 431 -7.07 -6.37 -0.06
CA GLY A 431 -6.92 -7.68 0.57
C GLY A 431 -7.38 -7.80 2.04
N VAL A 432 -8.13 -6.84 2.61
CA VAL A 432 -8.66 -7.01 3.98
C VAL A 432 -9.49 -8.29 4.16
N PRO A 433 -10.39 -8.69 3.23
CA PRO A 433 -11.12 -9.97 3.35
C PRO A 433 -10.22 -11.21 3.31
N GLU A 434 -9.06 -11.12 2.66
CA GLU A 434 -8.07 -12.22 2.59
C GLU A 434 -7.18 -12.27 3.85
N LEU A 435 -7.03 -11.13 4.56
CA LEU A 435 -6.33 -11.03 5.84
C LEU A 435 -7.23 -11.40 7.04
N LEU A 436 -8.54 -11.20 6.91
CA LEU A 436 -9.55 -11.51 7.93
C LEU A 436 -10.60 -12.50 7.39
N PRO A 437 -10.21 -13.74 7.05
CA PRO A 437 -11.14 -14.75 6.52
C PRO A 437 -12.13 -15.28 7.55
N SER A 438 -11.91 -15.01 8.84
CA SER A 438 -12.66 -15.53 9.97
C SER A 438 -12.90 -14.45 11.04
N PRO A 439 -14.07 -14.43 11.70
CA PRO A 439 -14.36 -13.50 12.78
C PRO A 439 -13.53 -13.73 14.04
N GLU A 440 -12.66 -14.75 14.10
CA GLU A 440 -11.70 -14.95 15.20
C GLU A 440 -10.47 -14.02 15.11
N TYR A 441 -10.19 -13.46 13.92
CA TYR A 441 -9.06 -12.56 13.70
C TYR A 441 -9.42 -11.07 13.79
N GLY A 442 -10.72 -10.75 13.72
CA GLY A 442 -11.18 -9.38 13.65
C GLY A 442 -12.59 -9.23 13.08
N MET A 443 -12.94 -8.00 12.72
CA MET A 443 -14.22 -7.63 12.13
C MET A 443 -14.00 -6.76 10.89
N ILE A 444 -14.79 -7.01 9.85
CA ILE A 444 -14.78 -6.22 8.62
C ILE A 444 -16.02 -5.33 8.58
N VAL A 445 -15.83 -4.04 8.33
CA VAL A 445 -16.91 -3.05 8.19
C VAL A 445 -16.94 -2.45 6.79
N GLU A 446 -18.08 -1.95 6.32
CA GLU A 446 -18.14 -1.33 4.99
C GLU A 446 -17.47 0.06 4.96
N PRO A 447 -16.80 0.43 3.86
CA PRO A 447 -16.25 1.78 3.72
C PRO A 447 -17.36 2.83 3.73
N GLY A 448 -17.23 3.82 4.61
CA GLY A 448 -18.24 4.88 4.75
C GLY A 448 -19.42 4.53 5.67
N ASP A 449 -19.29 3.50 6.50
CA ASP A 449 -20.24 3.17 7.58
C ASP A 449 -19.67 3.51 8.98
N PRO A 450 -19.93 4.72 9.53
CA PRO A 450 -19.49 5.11 10.86
C PRO A 450 -20.14 4.29 11.98
N GLN A 451 -21.37 3.83 11.80
CA GLN A 451 -22.14 3.08 12.80
C GLN A 451 -21.59 1.65 12.91
N GLY A 452 -21.34 0.98 11.78
CA GLY A 452 -20.67 -0.32 11.75
C GLY A 452 -19.25 -0.26 12.31
N LEU A 453 -18.48 0.81 12.01
CA LEU A 453 -17.15 1.01 12.60
C LEU A 453 -17.21 1.15 14.13
N GLU A 454 -18.17 1.92 14.64
CA GLU A 454 -18.39 2.08 16.09
C GLU A 454 -18.77 0.75 16.76
N ALA A 455 -19.78 0.05 16.23
CA ALA A 455 -20.25 -1.22 16.78
C ALA A 455 -19.19 -2.34 16.73
N ALA A 456 -18.39 -2.40 15.65
CA ALA A 456 -17.29 -3.35 15.52
C ALA A 456 -16.16 -3.05 16.51
N LEU A 457 -15.84 -1.78 16.76
CA LEU A 457 -14.88 -1.39 17.80
C LEU A 457 -15.43 -1.73 19.20
N GLU A 458 -16.67 -1.41 19.51
CA GLU A 458 -17.30 -1.75 20.80
C GLU A 458 -17.26 -3.26 21.09
N THR A 459 -17.66 -4.06 20.10
CA THR A 459 -17.63 -5.53 20.16
C THR A 459 -16.20 -6.05 20.31
N SER A 460 -15.23 -5.46 19.60
CA SER A 460 -13.84 -5.89 19.68
C SER A 460 -13.15 -5.52 21.00
N LEU A 461 -13.57 -4.46 21.68
CA LEU A 461 -13.02 -4.01 22.96
C LEU A 461 -13.55 -4.80 24.16
N SER A 462 -14.78 -5.33 24.05
CA SER A 462 -15.45 -6.16 25.06
C SER A 462 -15.17 -7.65 24.90
N ARG A 463 -14.96 -8.13 23.67
CA ARG A 463 -14.66 -9.54 23.37
C ARG A 463 -13.31 -10.00 23.92
N GLU A 464 -13.28 -11.23 24.43
CA GLU A 464 -12.05 -11.98 24.66
C GLU A 464 -11.58 -12.64 23.34
N TRP A 465 -10.29 -12.50 23.05
CA TRP A 465 -9.68 -12.92 21.80
C TRP A 465 -8.55 -13.91 22.06
N ASP A 466 -8.50 -14.99 21.29
CA ASP A 466 -7.33 -15.87 21.27
C ASP A 466 -6.19 -15.18 20.51
N ARG A 467 -5.38 -14.44 21.25
CA ARG A 467 -4.23 -13.70 20.71
C ARG A 467 -3.11 -14.62 20.20
N ALA A 468 -3.05 -15.87 20.64
CA ALA A 468 -2.07 -16.85 20.15
C ALA A 468 -2.50 -17.39 18.77
N GLU A 469 -3.78 -17.68 18.59
CA GLU A 469 -4.36 -18.06 17.30
C GLU A 469 -4.27 -16.92 16.27
N ILE A 470 -4.61 -15.69 16.68
CA ILE A 470 -4.44 -14.49 15.84
C ILE A 470 -2.98 -14.34 15.38
N ALA A 471 -2.01 -14.54 16.28
CA ALA A 471 -0.59 -14.48 15.96
C ALA A 471 -0.17 -15.59 14.98
N ARG A 472 -0.63 -16.83 15.22
CA ARG A 472 -0.35 -17.98 14.36
C ARG A 472 -0.85 -17.74 12.92
N TRP A 473 -2.04 -17.16 12.77
CA TRP A 473 -2.56 -16.75 11.47
C TRP A 473 -1.75 -15.62 10.84
N GLY A 474 -1.52 -14.51 11.53
CA GLY A 474 -0.77 -13.36 10.99
C GLY A 474 0.68 -13.68 10.60
N GLN A 475 1.31 -14.63 11.29
CA GLN A 475 2.67 -15.10 11.00
C GLN A 475 2.74 -16.16 9.88
N SER A 476 1.59 -16.73 9.46
CA SER A 476 1.55 -17.85 8.49
C SER A 476 2.20 -17.52 7.13
N ARG A 477 2.19 -16.25 6.72
CA ARG A 477 2.73 -15.81 5.42
C ARG A 477 4.05 -15.03 5.56
N SER A 478 5.16 -15.77 5.49
CA SER A 478 6.51 -15.22 5.55
C SER A 478 6.99 -14.61 4.22
N TRP A 479 7.94 -13.67 4.29
CA TRP A 479 8.60 -13.14 3.08
C TRP A 479 9.39 -14.21 2.29
N ASP A 480 9.89 -15.26 2.94
CA ASP A 480 10.56 -16.38 2.26
C ASP A 480 9.60 -17.20 1.39
N GLN A 481 8.34 -17.38 1.83
CA GLN A 481 7.30 -17.99 1.01
C GLN A 481 6.99 -17.10 -0.20
N VAL A 482 6.77 -15.80 0.04
CA VAL A 482 6.51 -14.82 -1.02
C VAL A 482 7.64 -14.76 -2.05
N ALA A 483 8.90 -14.91 -1.61
CA ALA A 483 10.06 -14.93 -2.49
C ALA A 483 10.19 -16.22 -3.31
N ARG A 484 9.83 -17.39 -2.76
CA ARG A 484 9.70 -18.63 -3.55
C ARG A 484 8.64 -18.45 -4.62
N GLU A 485 7.42 -18.13 -4.20
CA GLU A 485 6.29 -17.91 -5.10
C GLU A 485 6.65 -16.90 -6.22
N ALA A 486 7.20 -15.73 -5.88
CA ALA A 486 7.56 -14.72 -6.87
C ALA A 486 8.66 -15.19 -7.84
N ALA A 487 9.70 -15.88 -7.36
CA ALA A 487 10.75 -16.43 -8.22
C ALA A 487 10.19 -17.48 -9.19
N ASP A 488 9.40 -18.44 -8.69
CA ASP A 488 8.78 -19.49 -9.50
C ASP A 488 7.87 -18.92 -10.59
N PHE A 489 7.16 -17.82 -10.29
CA PHE A 489 6.32 -17.13 -11.27
C PHE A 489 7.12 -16.41 -12.35
N LEU A 490 8.24 -15.76 -11.98
CA LEU A 490 9.13 -15.10 -12.91
C LEU A 490 9.78 -16.12 -13.86
N GLU A 491 10.21 -17.29 -13.35
CA GLU A 491 10.70 -18.38 -14.19
C GLU A 491 9.64 -18.92 -15.15
N GLN A 492 8.40 -19.10 -14.69
CA GLN A 492 7.27 -19.49 -15.55
C GLN A 492 6.99 -18.43 -16.63
N ALA A 493 7.07 -17.14 -16.30
CA ALA A 493 6.88 -16.05 -17.24
C ALA A 493 7.97 -15.99 -18.32
N ILE A 494 9.22 -16.33 -17.98
CA ILE A 494 10.32 -16.45 -18.95
C ILE A 494 10.08 -17.63 -19.89
N LYS A 495 9.68 -18.80 -19.38
CA LYS A 495 9.45 -20.03 -20.17
C LYS A 495 8.25 -19.96 -21.13
N ARG A 496 7.41 -18.93 -21.03
CA ARG A 496 6.22 -18.69 -21.89
C ARG A 496 6.50 -17.83 -23.12
N ARG A 497 7.73 -17.36 -23.30
CA ARG A 497 8.20 -16.52 -24.40
C ARG A 497 9.10 -17.32 -25.33
#